data_AF-A0A1I3ZT21-F1
#
_entry.id   AF-A0A1I3ZT21-F1
#
_cell.length_a   1.000
_cell.length_b   1.000
_cell.length_c   1.000
_cell.angle_alpha   90.00
_cell.angle_beta   90.00
_cell.angle_gamma   90.00
#
_symmetry.space_group_name_H-M   'P 1'
#
loop_
_entity.id
_entity.type
_entity.pdbx_description
1 polymer ?
#
loop_
_entity_poly.entity_id
_entity_poly.type
_entity_poly.pdbx_seq_one_letter_code
_entity_poly.pdbx_strand_id
1 'polypeptide(L)'
;MSLARLRAVPAPTDEAQRQDALDAYAVVDSVSEQAYDDLVRLAATLCDAPAAAISLIDRDRQWFKARVGLDQAQTPRALAICDHAIRSPGETLIVRDVADDPRFSTRVVSIGGRPLRFYAGVPLLSPDGHALGTICVLDSQPRELRPAQRDGLEVLARQAQHLLELRRYAMEQRRLLSEREAFARRLEDAQADLQRRHDELQYSASHDALTGLLNRAALAQLRESPQAMRRLESAPYALLLLDVDHFKQVNDRYGHLLGDRALRAVADAVASSVRQGDIAVRYGGEEFLIVLPDARLAQSYEIAERIRGRVARSSLPFALSVSVGVAAGEPGRDTPERVFDRADQALYRAKNLGRDRVVADDTPRRD
;
A
#
# COMPACT_ATOMS: atom_id res chain seq x y z
N MET A 1 -6.60 7.17 -60.06
CA MET A 1 -5.98 8.43 -60.54
C MET A 1 -5.13 9.01 -59.43
N SER A 2 -3.91 9.42 -59.77
CA SER A 2 -2.84 9.81 -58.84
C SER A 2 -3.19 11.03 -57.97
N LEU A 3 -2.91 10.96 -56.66
CA LEU A 3 -3.02 12.03 -55.64
C LEU A 3 -2.14 13.28 -55.92
N ALA A 4 -1.45 13.34 -57.05
CA ALA A 4 -0.33 14.24 -57.33
C ALA A 4 -0.67 15.71 -57.68
N ARG A 5 -1.90 16.19 -57.46
CA ARG A 5 -2.26 17.60 -57.71
C ARG A 5 -3.03 18.30 -56.59
N LEU A 6 -3.02 17.76 -55.37
CA LEU A 6 -3.44 18.52 -54.20
C LEU A 6 -2.26 19.37 -53.73
N ARG A 7 -2.37 20.71 -53.85
CA ARG A 7 -1.40 21.62 -53.22
C ARG A 7 -1.42 21.35 -51.71
N ALA A 8 -0.29 20.93 -51.16
CA ALA A 8 -0.13 20.79 -49.72
C ALA A 8 -0.35 22.17 -49.07
N VAL A 9 -1.32 22.25 -48.17
CA VAL A 9 -1.56 23.46 -47.38
C VAL A 9 -0.60 23.42 -46.20
N PRO A 10 0.27 24.43 -46.00
CA PRO A 10 1.27 24.42 -44.94
C PRO A 10 0.60 24.23 -43.59
N ALA A 11 1.15 23.43 -42.68
CA ALA A 11 0.54 23.15 -41.37
C ALA A 11 0.29 24.44 -40.54
N PRO A 12 -0.66 24.44 -39.60
CA PRO A 12 -0.78 25.53 -38.61
C PRO A 12 0.56 25.77 -37.90
N THR A 13 0.87 27.01 -37.55
CA THR A 13 2.15 27.39 -36.90
C THR A 13 2.40 26.62 -35.60
N ASP A 14 1.31 26.23 -34.89
CA ASP A 14 1.34 25.51 -33.61
C ASP A 14 0.83 24.06 -33.73
N GLU A 15 1.02 23.40 -34.89
CA GLU A 15 0.50 22.06 -35.15
C GLU A 15 0.93 21.01 -34.12
N ALA A 16 2.17 21.08 -33.61
CA ALA A 16 2.65 20.15 -32.57
C ALA A 16 1.84 20.32 -31.27
N GLN A 17 1.66 21.55 -30.80
CA GLN A 17 0.90 21.85 -29.59
C GLN A 17 -0.59 21.48 -29.75
N ARG A 18 -1.16 21.71 -30.93
CA ARG A 18 -2.52 21.29 -31.27
C ARG A 18 -2.67 19.76 -31.22
N GLN A 19 -1.69 19.02 -31.73
CA GLN A 19 -1.70 17.56 -31.68
C GLN A 19 -1.51 17.05 -30.25
N ASP A 20 -0.59 17.61 -29.48
CA ASP A 20 -0.40 17.28 -28.06
C ASP A 20 -1.68 17.54 -27.26
N ALA A 21 -2.36 18.66 -27.54
CA ALA A 21 -3.65 18.98 -26.95
C ALA A 21 -4.69 17.91 -27.30
N LEU A 22 -4.79 17.46 -28.55
CA LEU A 22 -5.71 16.39 -28.95
C LEU A 22 -5.38 15.04 -28.29
N ASP A 23 -4.10 14.69 -28.24
CA ASP A 23 -3.60 13.44 -27.65
C ASP A 23 -3.96 13.36 -26.15
N ALA A 24 -3.94 14.49 -25.43
CA ALA A 24 -4.31 14.58 -24.01
C ALA A 24 -5.76 14.16 -23.70
N TYR A 25 -6.66 14.19 -24.70
CA TYR A 25 -8.05 13.72 -24.53
C TYR A 25 -8.20 12.21 -24.72
N ALA A 26 -7.18 11.53 -25.27
CA ALA A 26 -7.21 10.11 -25.61
C ALA A 26 -8.55 9.68 -26.24
N VAL A 27 -9.04 10.50 -27.17
CA VAL A 27 -10.35 10.38 -27.80
C VAL A 27 -10.27 9.77 -29.20
N VAL A 28 -9.16 9.96 -29.90
CA VAL A 28 -8.91 9.35 -31.20
C VAL A 28 -8.79 7.84 -31.02
N ASP A 29 -9.33 7.07 -31.97
CA ASP A 29 -9.44 5.60 -31.94
C ASP A 29 -10.19 5.03 -30.72
N SER A 30 -10.91 5.87 -29.97
CA SER A 30 -11.79 5.41 -28.90
C SER A 30 -13.09 4.80 -29.44
N VAL A 31 -13.73 3.96 -28.62
CA VAL A 31 -15.05 3.38 -28.92
C VAL A 31 -16.12 4.45 -29.13
N SER A 32 -17.20 4.11 -29.84
CA SER A 32 -18.36 5.01 -30.00
C SER A 32 -18.98 5.34 -28.65
N GLU A 33 -19.47 6.56 -28.52
CA GLU A 33 -20.07 7.07 -27.28
C GLU A 33 -21.34 7.84 -27.63
N GLN A 34 -22.47 7.39 -27.07
CA GLN A 34 -23.82 7.87 -27.40
C GLN A 34 -23.94 9.40 -27.34
N ALA A 35 -23.29 10.04 -26.36
CA ALA A 35 -23.34 11.49 -26.20
C ALA A 35 -22.82 12.26 -27.44
N TYR A 36 -21.79 11.75 -28.11
CA TYR A 36 -21.29 12.37 -29.36
C TYR A 36 -22.20 12.03 -30.55
N ASP A 37 -22.74 10.81 -30.59
CA ASP A 37 -23.68 10.37 -31.62
C ASP A 37 -24.96 11.23 -31.61
N ASP A 38 -25.47 11.58 -30.42
CA ASP A 38 -26.64 12.43 -30.26
C ASP A 38 -26.38 13.86 -30.76
N LEU A 39 -25.22 14.45 -30.44
CA LEU A 39 -24.85 15.79 -30.93
C LEU A 39 -24.79 15.84 -32.46
N VAL A 40 -24.27 14.80 -33.08
CA VAL A 40 -24.18 14.71 -34.55
C VAL A 40 -25.56 14.53 -35.19
N ARG A 41 -26.45 13.73 -34.60
CA ARG A 41 -27.85 13.60 -35.06
C ARG A 41 -28.62 14.92 -34.92
N LEU A 42 -28.43 15.63 -33.82
CA LEU A 42 -29.01 16.96 -33.61
C LEU A 42 -28.49 17.97 -34.63
N ALA A 43 -27.19 17.98 -34.93
CA ALA A 43 -26.59 18.85 -35.94
C ALA A 43 -27.21 18.61 -37.33
N ALA A 44 -27.32 17.34 -37.75
CA ALA A 44 -27.96 16.96 -39.00
C ALA A 44 -29.42 17.43 -39.06
N THR A 45 -30.18 17.20 -37.99
CA THR A 45 -31.60 17.54 -37.90
C THR A 45 -31.83 19.06 -37.91
N LEU A 46 -31.06 19.81 -37.12
CA LEU A 46 -31.13 21.27 -37.04
C LEU A 46 -30.86 21.94 -38.39
N CYS A 47 -29.86 21.43 -39.12
CA CYS A 47 -29.45 21.96 -40.41
C CYS A 47 -30.22 21.38 -41.59
N ASP A 48 -31.13 20.43 -41.34
CA ASP A 48 -31.83 19.64 -42.36
C ASP A 48 -30.84 19.00 -43.38
N ALA A 49 -29.67 18.58 -42.89
CA ALA A 49 -28.57 18.07 -43.71
C ALA A 49 -28.53 16.53 -43.63
N PRO A 50 -28.21 15.83 -44.74
CA PRO A 50 -28.19 14.37 -44.77
C PRO A 50 -27.01 13.77 -44.01
N ALA A 51 -25.95 14.55 -43.76
CA ALA A 51 -24.76 14.09 -43.07
C ALA A 51 -24.24 15.13 -42.07
N ALA A 52 -23.68 14.63 -40.97
CA ALA A 52 -22.98 15.42 -39.98
C ALA A 52 -21.91 14.58 -39.30
N ALA A 53 -20.91 15.23 -38.70
CA ALA A 53 -19.85 14.55 -37.96
C ALA A 53 -19.24 15.43 -36.87
N ILE A 54 -18.70 14.77 -35.85
CA ILE A 54 -17.64 15.33 -35.01
C ILE A 54 -16.34 14.73 -35.54
N SER A 55 -15.51 15.61 -36.10
CA SER A 55 -14.33 15.29 -36.90
C SER A 55 -13.09 15.84 -36.22
N LEU A 56 -12.16 14.98 -35.81
CA LEU A 56 -10.90 15.35 -35.17
C LEU A 56 -9.75 15.24 -36.17
N ILE A 57 -8.86 16.23 -36.16
CA ILE A 57 -7.68 16.24 -37.03
C ILE A 57 -6.51 15.61 -36.27
N ASP A 58 -6.13 14.40 -36.67
CA ASP A 58 -5.07 13.62 -36.03
C ASP A 58 -3.96 13.36 -37.04
N ARG A 59 -2.80 13.99 -36.83
CA ARG A 59 -1.59 13.80 -37.65
C ARG A 59 -1.89 13.97 -39.14
N ASP A 60 -1.87 12.89 -39.93
CA ASP A 60 -2.10 12.86 -41.37
C ASP A 60 -3.52 12.42 -41.77
N ARG A 61 -4.42 12.26 -40.80
CA ARG A 61 -5.83 11.86 -41.01
C ARG A 61 -6.83 12.79 -40.34
N GLN A 62 -8.06 12.67 -40.81
CA GLN A 62 -9.27 13.17 -40.18
C GLN A 62 -10.04 11.96 -39.67
N TRP A 63 -10.24 11.88 -38.35
CA TRP A 63 -10.93 10.76 -37.71
C TRP A 63 -12.29 11.22 -37.17
N PHE A 64 -13.34 10.44 -37.42
CA PHE A 64 -14.69 10.79 -36.99
C PHE A 64 -15.00 10.16 -35.63
N LYS A 65 -15.13 11.01 -34.59
CA LYS A 65 -15.57 10.57 -33.26
C LYS A 65 -17.02 10.11 -33.25
N ALA A 66 -17.84 10.79 -34.03
CA ALA A 66 -19.23 10.47 -34.28
C ALA A 66 -19.60 10.94 -35.69
N ARG A 67 -20.51 10.22 -36.35
CA ARG A 67 -20.93 10.53 -37.72
C ARG A 67 -22.33 10.00 -38.02
N VAL A 68 -23.06 10.71 -38.87
CA VAL A 68 -24.31 10.25 -39.49
C VAL A 68 -24.25 10.57 -40.98
N GLY A 69 -24.77 9.68 -41.84
CA GLY A 69 -24.78 9.88 -43.29
C GLY A 69 -23.41 9.77 -43.98
N LEU A 70 -22.37 9.34 -43.25
CA LEU A 70 -21.01 9.10 -43.78
C LEU A 70 -20.62 7.63 -43.58
N ASP A 71 -20.09 6.98 -44.61
CA ASP A 71 -19.73 5.56 -44.56
C ASP A 71 -18.35 5.30 -43.95
N GLN A 72 -17.40 6.21 -44.20
CA GLN A 72 -16.02 6.07 -43.76
C GLN A 72 -15.86 6.54 -42.30
N ALA A 73 -15.05 5.84 -41.52
CA ALA A 73 -14.70 6.23 -40.14
C ALA A 73 -13.58 7.28 -40.07
N GLN A 74 -12.81 7.44 -41.15
CA GLN A 74 -11.75 8.44 -41.26
C GLN A 74 -11.47 8.75 -42.73
N THR A 75 -10.76 9.84 -42.99
CA THR A 75 -10.27 10.23 -44.32
C THR A 75 -8.85 10.78 -44.23
N PRO A 76 -8.03 10.73 -45.30
CA PRO A 76 -6.75 11.44 -45.32
C PRO A 76 -6.93 12.94 -45.02
N ARG A 77 -6.05 13.53 -44.20
CA ARG A 77 -6.10 14.96 -43.83
C ARG A 77 -5.99 15.88 -45.04
N ALA A 78 -5.25 15.47 -46.06
CA ALA A 78 -5.14 16.21 -47.32
C ALA A 78 -6.49 16.44 -48.03
N LEU A 79 -7.50 15.58 -47.78
CA LEU A 79 -8.84 15.70 -48.35
C LEU A 79 -9.82 16.44 -47.41
N ALA A 80 -9.47 16.59 -46.13
CA ALA A 80 -10.32 17.14 -45.08
C ALA A 80 -10.61 18.63 -45.25
N ILE A 81 -11.88 19.01 -45.42
CA ILE A 81 -12.29 20.43 -45.32
C ILE A 81 -12.17 20.90 -43.86
N CYS A 82 -12.35 20.01 -42.89
CA CYS A 82 -12.16 20.31 -41.47
C CYS A 82 -10.73 20.78 -41.15
N ASP A 83 -9.71 20.32 -41.88
CA ASP A 83 -8.33 20.85 -41.74
C ASP A 83 -8.25 22.35 -42.06
N HIS A 84 -9.12 22.85 -42.96
CA HIS A 84 -9.16 24.28 -43.26
C HIS A 84 -9.92 25.06 -42.19
N ALA A 85 -10.96 24.47 -41.61
CA ALA A 85 -11.73 25.09 -40.53
C ALA A 85 -10.87 25.30 -39.28
N ILE A 86 -10.02 24.34 -38.90
CA ILE A 86 -9.17 24.45 -37.69
C ILE A 86 -8.09 25.54 -37.80
N ARG A 87 -7.82 26.06 -39.01
CA ARG A 87 -6.83 27.13 -39.25
C ARG A 87 -7.35 28.53 -38.93
N SER A 88 -8.67 28.66 -38.77
CA SER A 88 -9.36 29.88 -38.38
C SER A 88 -10.23 29.58 -37.15
N PRO A 89 -9.63 29.29 -35.98
CA PRO A 89 -10.32 28.73 -34.81
C PRO A 89 -11.47 29.60 -34.27
N GLY A 90 -11.45 30.90 -34.54
CA GLY A 90 -12.51 31.83 -34.11
C GLY A 90 -13.72 31.93 -35.04
N GLU A 91 -13.73 31.22 -36.16
CA GLU A 91 -14.75 31.39 -37.19
C GLU A 91 -15.36 30.07 -37.66
N THR A 92 -16.68 30.08 -37.87
CA THR A 92 -17.41 28.99 -38.52
C THR A 92 -17.11 28.99 -40.02
N LEU A 93 -16.47 27.94 -40.53
CA LEU A 93 -16.21 27.80 -41.96
C LEU A 93 -17.46 27.32 -42.68
N ILE A 94 -18.00 28.14 -43.59
CA ILE A 94 -19.13 27.80 -44.45
C ILE A 94 -18.67 27.82 -45.91
N VAL A 95 -18.87 26.70 -46.60
CA VAL A 95 -18.64 26.52 -48.03
C VAL A 95 -19.99 26.23 -48.68
N ARG A 96 -20.54 27.23 -49.36
CA ARG A 96 -21.88 27.16 -49.97
C ARG A 96 -21.95 26.12 -51.09
N ASP A 97 -20.92 26.13 -51.93
CA ASP A 97 -20.69 25.14 -52.97
C ASP A 97 -19.19 24.80 -53.09
N VAL A 98 -18.82 23.56 -52.78
CA VAL A 98 -17.46 23.02 -52.85
C VAL A 98 -16.95 23.00 -54.29
N ALA A 99 -17.83 22.82 -55.27
CA ALA A 99 -17.44 22.83 -56.68
C ALA A 99 -16.96 24.22 -57.14
N ASP A 100 -17.52 25.28 -56.56
CA ASP A 100 -17.23 26.67 -56.91
C ASP A 100 -16.14 27.29 -56.03
N ASP A 101 -15.79 26.66 -54.90
CA ASP A 101 -14.75 27.15 -53.99
C ASP A 101 -13.34 26.78 -54.48
N PRO A 102 -12.47 27.74 -54.84
CA PRO A 102 -11.14 27.45 -55.38
C PRO A 102 -10.22 26.65 -54.44
N ARG A 103 -10.51 26.65 -53.13
CA ARG A 103 -9.75 25.88 -52.13
C ARG A 103 -10.06 24.39 -52.18
N PHE A 104 -11.26 24.05 -52.67
CA PHE A 104 -11.84 22.70 -52.54
C PHE A 104 -12.31 22.09 -53.86
N SER A 105 -12.43 22.86 -54.94
CA SER A 105 -12.95 22.42 -56.25
C SER A 105 -12.16 21.29 -56.91
N THR A 106 -10.91 21.08 -56.52
CA THR A 106 -10.05 19.97 -56.98
C THR A 106 -10.18 18.71 -56.12
N ARG A 107 -10.95 18.74 -55.04
CA ARG A 107 -11.11 17.62 -54.12
C ARG A 107 -12.24 16.71 -54.54
N VAL A 108 -11.97 15.40 -54.55
CA VAL A 108 -12.98 14.38 -54.79
C VAL A 108 -13.42 13.81 -53.44
N VAL A 109 -14.39 14.47 -52.81
CA VAL A 109 -15.04 13.98 -51.59
C VAL A 109 -16.48 13.64 -51.93
N SER A 110 -16.95 12.47 -51.50
CA SER A 110 -18.30 12.00 -51.76
C SER A 110 -19.05 11.65 -50.47
N ILE A 111 -20.36 11.91 -50.45
CA ILE A 111 -21.29 11.56 -49.37
C ILE A 111 -22.42 10.75 -49.99
N GLY A 112 -22.66 9.53 -49.48
CA GLY A 112 -23.68 8.64 -50.03
C GLY A 112 -23.51 8.38 -51.53
N GLY A 113 -22.27 8.30 -52.01
CA GLY A 113 -21.94 8.11 -53.44
C GLY A 113 -22.12 9.34 -54.34
N ARG A 114 -22.51 10.50 -53.80
CA ARG A 114 -22.64 11.76 -54.56
C ARG A 114 -21.51 12.74 -54.20
N PRO A 115 -21.07 13.62 -55.12
CA PRO A 115 -20.06 14.63 -54.81
C PRO A 115 -20.52 15.54 -53.67
N LEU A 116 -19.62 15.84 -52.73
CA LEU A 116 -19.84 16.84 -51.70
C LEU A 116 -20.00 18.22 -52.33
N ARG A 117 -21.08 18.93 -52.00
CA ARG A 117 -21.36 20.29 -52.48
C ARG A 117 -21.43 21.30 -51.35
N PHE A 118 -21.92 20.96 -50.17
CA PHE A 118 -22.01 21.91 -49.07
C PHE A 118 -21.26 21.41 -47.85
N TYR A 119 -20.58 22.33 -47.16
CA TYR A 119 -19.94 22.09 -45.88
C TYR A 119 -20.14 23.29 -44.95
N ALA A 120 -20.52 23.03 -43.70
CA ALA A 120 -20.39 24.01 -42.63
C ALA A 120 -19.79 23.32 -41.40
N GLY A 121 -18.72 23.90 -40.85
CA GLY A 121 -18.01 23.33 -39.70
C GLY A 121 -17.60 24.38 -38.69
N VAL A 122 -17.92 24.11 -37.42
CA VAL A 122 -17.52 24.93 -36.28
C VAL A 122 -16.31 24.29 -35.61
N PRO A 123 -15.20 25.02 -35.39
CA PRO A 123 -14.03 24.50 -34.70
C PRO A 123 -14.33 24.03 -33.26
N LEU A 124 -13.73 22.91 -32.87
CA LEU A 124 -13.71 22.40 -31.50
C LEU A 124 -12.39 22.79 -30.86
N LEU A 125 -12.44 23.67 -29.87
CA LEU A 125 -11.26 24.25 -29.24
C LEU A 125 -10.98 23.59 -27.88
N SER A 126 -9.71 23.41 -27.56
CA SER A 126 -9.28 23.15 -26.19
C SER A 126 -9.41 24.43 -25.32
N PRO A 127 -9.33 24.32 -23.99
CA PRO A 127 -9.28 25.49 -23.10
C PRO A 127 -8.16 26.48 -23.46
N ASP A 128 -7.00 25.97 -23.91
CA ASP A 128 -5.86 26.77 -24.36
C ASP A 128 -6.03 27.36 -25.78
N GLY A 129 -7.18 27.13 -26.42
CA GLY A 129 -7.51 27.68 -27.74
C GLY A 129 -7.06 26.85 -28.95
N HIS A 130 -6.50 25.65 -28.76
CA HIS A 130 -6.09 24.79 -29.86
C HIS A 130 -7.30 24.17 -30.56
N ALA A 131 -7.41 24.33 -31.89
CA ALA A 131 -8.48 23.70 -32.66
C ALA A 131 -8.21 22.21 -32.92
N LEU A 132 -8.90 21.36 -32.19
CA LEU A 132 -8.74 19.90 -32.22
C LEU A 132 -9.41 19.26 -33.44
N GLY A 133 -10.45 19.91 -33.96
CA GLY A 133 -11.33 19.38 -34.99
C GLY A 133 -12.54 20.28 -35.24
N THR A 134 -13.63 19.70 -35.74
CA THR A 134 -14.89 20.40 -35.97
C THR A 134 -16.09 19.54 -35.59
N ILE A 135 -17.21 20.20 -35.26
CA ILE A 135 -18.53 19.64 -35.55
C ILE A 135 -18.98 20.22 -36.89
N CYS A 136 -19.39 19.37 -37.82
CA CYS A 136 -19.72 19.79 -39.16
C CYS A 136 -20.97 19.10 -39.72
N VAL A 137 -21.63 19.80 -40.64
CA VAL A 137 -22.75 19.31 -41.45
C VAL A 137 -22.36 19.37 -42.92
N LEU A 138 -22.82 18.40 -43.69
CA LEU A 138 -22.42 18.21 -45.08
C LEU A 138 -23.61 17.82 -45.96
N ASP A 139 -23.59 18.23 -47.22
CA ASP A 139 -24.58 17.82 -48.22
C ASP A 139 -23.98 17.68 -49.63
N SER A 140 -24.59 16.80 -50.42
CA SER A 140 -24.47 16.68 -51.87
C SER A 140 -25.16 17.80 -52.68
N GLN A 141 -25.88 18.73 -52.05
CA GLN A 141 -26.48 19.91 -52.68
C GLN A 141 -25.88 21.21 -52.11
N PRO A 142 -25.73 22.28 -52.91
CA PRO A 142 -25.33 23.59 -52.40
C PRO A 142 -26.35 24.15 -51.40
N ARG A 143 -25.87 24.83 -50.35
CA ARG A 143 -26.74 25.39 -49.29
C ARG A 143 -26.19 26.67 -48.70
N GLU A 144 -27.07 27.40 -48.02
CA GLU A 144 -26.73 28.49 -47.12
C GLU A 144 -27.39 28.22 -45.76
N LEU A 145 -26.66 28.44 -44.66
CA LEU A 145 -27.22 28.29 -43.32
C LEU A 145 -27.99 29.53 -42.92
N ARG A 146 -29.19 29.33 -42.36
CA ARG A 146 -29.89 30.40 -41.66
C ARG A 146 -29.13 30.78 -40.38
N PRO A 147 -29.23 32.02 -39.89
CA PRO A 147 -28.57 32.45 -38.64
C PRO A 147 -28.82 31.49 -37.47
N ALA A 148 -30.07 31.08 -37.25
CA ALA A 148 -30.42 30.14 -36.17
C ALA A 148 -29.76 28.75 -36.32
N GLN A 149 -29.49 28.29 -37.54
CA GLN A 149 -28.81 27.01 -37.78
C GLN A 149 -27.32 27.13 -37.48
N ARG A 150 -26.70 28.25 -37.87
CA ARG A 150 -25.31 28.57 -37.51
C ARG A 150 -25.17 28.68 -35.99
N ASP A 151 -26.02 29.45 -35.34
CA ASP A 151 -25.98 29.64 -33.88
C ASP A 151 -26.15 28.31 -33.14
N GLY A 152 -27.07 27.46 -33.59
CA GLY A 152 -27.27 26.14 -33.01
C GLY A 152 -26.09 25.19 -33.24
N LEU A 153 -25.41 25.23 -34.39
CA LEU A 153 -24.16 24.48 -34.59
C LEU A 153 -23.06 24.96 -33.64
N GLU A 154 -22.95 26.27 -33.41
CA GLU A 154 -21.99 26.84 -32.46
C GLU A 154 -22.32 26.42 -31.02
N VAL A 155 -23.60 26.30 -30.65
CA VAL A 155 -24.03 25.70 -29.38
C VAL A 155 -23.60 24.23 -29.28
N LEU A 156 -23.86 23.42 -30.30
CA LEU A 156 -23.49 22.00 -30.32
C LEU A 156 -21.96 21.81 -30.28
N ALA A 157 -21.19 22.69 -30.93
CA ALA A 157 -19.74 22.72 -30.85
C ALA A 157 -19.27 22.91 -29.40
N ARG A 158 -19.86 23.88 -28.69
CA ARG A 158 -19.59 24.07 -27.26
C ARG A 158 -19.94 22.82 -26.46
N GLN A 159 -21.07 22.15 -26.72
CA GLN A 159 -21.41 20.90 -26.02
C GLN A 159 -20.38 19.79 -26.28
N ALA A 160 -19.93 19.62 -27.53
CA ALA A 160 -18.89 18.66 -27.87
C ALA A 160 -17.55 18.95 -27.16
N GLN A 161 -17.16 20.23 -27.06
CA GLN A 161 -15.98 20.67 -26.31
C GLN A 161 -16.11 20.32 -24.82
N HIS A 162 -17.29 20.54 -24.20
CA HIS A 162 -17.52 20.17 -22.80
C HIS A 162 -17.42 18.65 -22.58
N LEU A 163 -17.94 17.83 -23.50
CA LEU A 163 -17.81 16.37 -23.42
C LEU A 163 -16.35 15.91 -23.52
N LEU A 164 -15.57 16.52 -24.42
CA LEU A 164 -14.13 16.25 -24.52
C LEU A 164 -13.43 16.59 -23.20
N GLU A 165 -13.70 17.76 -22.62
CA GLU A 165 -13.11 18.16 -21.34
C GLU A 165 -13.50 17.22 -20.19
N LEU A 166 -14.78 16.85 -20.08
CA LEU A 166 -15.23 15.88 -19.08
C LEU A 166 -14.51 14.53 -19.21
N ARG A 167 -14.28 14.07 -20.44
CA ARG A 167 -13.50 12.86 -20.71
C ARG A 167 -12.07 13.00 -20.21
N ARG A 168 -11.39 14.10 -20.52
CA ARG A 168 -10.02 14.39 -20.08
C ARG A 168 -9.93 14.38 -18.55
N TYR A 169 -10.84 15.07 -17.87
CA TYR A 169 -10.90 15.10 -16.40
C TYR A 169 -11.17 13.72 -15.79
N ALA A 170 -12.13 12.97 -16.34
CA ALA A 170 -12.46 11.64 -15.83
C ALA A 170 -11.29 10.66 -15.93
N MET A 171 -10.52 10.73 -17.01
CA MET A 171 -9.30 9.92 -17.18
C MET A 171 -8.22 10.29 -16.17
N GLU A 172 -7.97 11.58 -15.98
CA GLU A 172 -6.96 12.05 -15.03
C GLU A 172 -7.32 11.70 -13.58
N GLN A 173 -8.59 11.86 -13.19
CA GLN A 173 -9.06 11.46 -11.86
C GLN A 173 -8.90 9.95 -11.62
N ARG A 174 -9.20 9.12 -12.63
CA ARG A 174 -8.97 7.66 -12.52
C ARG A 174 -7.51 7.32 -12.34
N ARG A 175 -6.61 8.00 -13.06
CA ARG A 175 -5.15 7.82 -12.93
C ARG A 175 -4.70 8.16 -11.50
N LEU A 176 -5.08 9.34 -11.00
CA LEU A 176 -4.72 9.79 -9.65
C LEU A 176 -5.26 8.88 -8.55
N LEU A 177 -6.51 8.40 -8.69
CA LEU A 177 -7.09 7.45 -7.74
C LEU A 177 -6.31 6.13 -7.73
N SER A 178 -5.99 5.59 -8.91
CA SER A 178 -5.19 4.36 -9.01
C SER A 178 -3.80 4.52 -8.39
N GLU A 179 -3.15 5.67 -8.56
CA GLU A 179 -1.85 5.97 -7.95
C GLU A 179 -1.94 6.07 -6.43
N ARG A 180 -2.97 6.75 -5.92
CA ARG A 180 -3.23 6.86 -4.48
C ARG A 180 -3.50 5.50 -3.85
N GLU A 181 -4.30 4.65 -4.49
CA GLU A 181 -4.57 3.30 -4.00
C GLU A 181 -3.31 2.43 -3.99
N ALA A 182 -2.48 2.51 -5.03
CA ALA A 182 -1.22 1.77 -5.09
C ALA A 182 -0.24 2.23 -4.00
N PHE A 183 -0.18 3.54 -3.74
CA PHE A 183 0.65 4.10 -2.68
C PHE A 183 0.15 3.69 -1.28
N ALA A 184 -1.16 3.76 -1.03
CA ALA A 184 -1.75 3.37 0.25
C ALA A 184 -1.42 1.91 0.61
N ARG A 185 -1.56 0.98 -0.34
CA ARG A 185 -1.21 -0.44 -0.12
C ARG A 185 0.26 -0.63 0.26
N ARG A 186 1.18 0.05 -0.44
CA ARG A 186 2.62 -0.02 -0.12
C ARG A 186 2.93 0.52 1.28
N LEU A 187 2.20 1.56 1.70
CA LEU A 187 2.37 2.13 3.04
C LEU A 187 1.88 1.16 4.13
N GLU A 188 0.73 0.52 3.92
CA GLU A 188 0.21 -0.50 4.84
C GLU A 188 1.18 -1.69 4.98
N ASP A 189 1.70 -2.20 3.86
CA ASP A 189 2.68 -3.30 3.86
C ASP A 189 3.98 -2.92 4.59
N ALA A 190 4.49 -1.70 4.34
CA ALA A 190 5.68 -1.20 5.00
C ALA A 190 5.48 -1.01 6.50
N GLN A 191 4.29 -0.53 6.92
CA GLN A 191 3.96 -0.36 8.33
C GLN A 191 3.86 -1.71 9.04
N ALA A 192 3.22 -2.70 8.41
CA ALA A 192 3.14 -4.05 8.95
C ALA A 192 4.53 -4.68 9.10
N ASP A 193 5.44 -4.47 8.14
CA ASP A 193 6.81 -4.96 8.22
C ASP A 193 7.62 -4.29 9.31
N LEU A 194 7.49 -2.96 9.44
CA LEU A 194 8.15 -2.20 10.49
C LEU A 194 7.69 -2.64 11.88
N GLN A 195 6.39 -2.88 12.05
CA GLN A 195 5.83 -3.35 13.32
C GLN A 195 6.40 -4.74 13.68
N ARG A 196 6.43 -5.69 12.74
CA ARG A 196 7.02 -7.01 13.00
C ARG A 196 8.48 -6.90 13.44
N ARG A 197 9.29 -6.11 12.74
CA ARG A 197 10.70 -5.90 13.11
C ARG A 197 10.84 -5.23 14.48
N HIS A 198 9.94 -4.31 14.81
CA HIS A 198 9.93 -3.69 16.13
C HIS A 198 9.65 -4.73 17.23
N ASP A 199 8.63 -5.56 17.03
CA ASP A 199 8.26 -6.62 17.98
C ASP A 199 9.40 -7.66 18.13
N GLU A 200 10.04 -8.04 17.03
CA GLU A 200 11.21 -8.95 17.04
C GLU A 200 12.40 -8.36 17.81
N LEU A 201 12.71 -7.08 17.58
CA LEU A 201 13.77 -6.39 18.30
C LEU A 201 13.45 -6.27 19.79
N GLN A 202 12.21 -5.94 20.15
CA GLN A 202 11.77 -5.89 21.54
C GLN A 202 11.87 -7.26 22.22
N TYR A 203 11.42 -8.32 21.53
CA TYR A 203 11.50 -9.68 22.05
C TYR A 203 12.97 -10.09 22.26
N SER A 204 13.83 -9.93 21.26
CA SER A 204 15.26 -10.28 21.37
C SER A 204 16.02 -9.42 22.39
N ALA A 205 15.61 -8.16 22.59
CA ALA A 205 16.23 -7.30 23.59
C ALA A 205 15.87 -7.72 25.02
N SER A 206 14.70 -8.34 25.22
CA SER A 206 14.17 -8.69 26.55
C SER A 206 14.26 -10.19 26.89
N HIS A 207 14.40 -11.07 25.91
CA HIS A 207 14.44 -12.52 26.09
C HIS A 207 15.79 -13.12 25.74
N ASP A 208 16.12 -14.25 26.37
CA ASP A 208 17.29 -15.05 26.04
C ASP A 208 17.00 -15.95 24.84
N ALA A 209 17.82 -15.85 23.78
CA ALA A 209 17.58 -16.52 22.51
C ALA A 209 17.58 -18.06 22.60
N LEU A 210 18.21 -18.64 23.63
CA LEU A 210 18.28 -20.09 23.80
C LEU A 210 17.07 -20.63 24.56
N THR A 211 16.69 -19.95 25.64
CA THR A 211 15.69 -20.46 26.61
C THR A 211 14.30 -19.86 26.43
N GLY A 212 14.17 -18.72 25.75
CA GLY A 212 12.89 -18.00 25.62
C GLY A 212 12.38 -17.38 26.92
N LEU A 213 13.14 -17.46 28.01
CA LEU A 213 12.88 -16.72 29.25
C LEU A 213 13.38 -15.29 29.12
N LEU A 214 13.00 -14.43 30.07
CA LEU A 214 13.57 -13.08 30.13
C LEU A 214 15.09 -13.15 30.32
N ASN A 215 15.81 -12.19 29.76
CA ASN A 215 17.24 -12.07 29.95
C ASN A 215 17.57 -11.13 31.12
N ARG A 216 18.85 -11.06 31.48
CA ARG A 216 19.33 -10.19 32.55
C ARG A 216 19.04 -8.69 32.32
N ALA A 217 19.01 -8.24 31.06
CA ALA A 217 18.70 -6.85 30.74
C ALA A 217 17.23 -6.52 31.02
N ALA A 218 16.30 -7.41 30.70
CA ALA A 218 14.88 -7.25 31.05
C ALA A 218 14.66 -7.19 32.56
N LEU A 219 15.39 -7.98 33.34
CA LEU A 219 15.34 -7.88 34.80
C LEU A 219 15.80 -6.50 35.29
N ALA A 220 16.87 -5.94 34.72
CA ALA A 220 17.34 -4.60 35.07
C ALA A 220 16.27 -3.53 34.77
N GLN A 221 15.62 -3.60 33.61
CA GLN A 221 14.50 -2.70 33.27
C GLN A 221 13.31 -2.86 34.21
N LEU A 222 12.98 -4.09 34.61
CA LEU A 222 11.90 -4.35 35.58
C LEU A 222 12.22 -3.76 36.95
N ARG A 223 13.48 -3.75 37.37
CA ARG A 223 13.90 -3.10 38.63
C ARG A 223 13.75 -1.59 38.60
N GLU A 224 13.89 -0.98 37.42
CA GLU A 224 13.69 0.47 37.23
C GLU A 224 12.20 0.85 37.05
N SER A 225 11.31 -0.12 36.84
CA SER A 225 9.88 0.12 36.67
C SER A 225 9.19 0.43 38.01
N PRO A 226 8.61 1.64 38.19
CA PRO A 226 7.90 2.00 39.41
C PRO A 226 6.69 1.09 39.69
N GLN A 227 6.04 0.59 38.63
CA GLN A 227 4.88 -0.30 38.76
C GLN A 227 5.29 -1.69 39.24
N ALA A 228 6.39 -2.24 38.70
CA ALA A 228 6.90 -3.54 39.12
C ALA A 228 7.39 -3.48 40.57
N MET A 229 8.11 -2.40 40.94
CA MET A 229 8.64 -2.27 42.29
C MET A 229 7.55 -2.08 43.34
N ARG A 230 6.54 -1.25 43.07
CA ARG A 230 5.37 -1.11 43.97
C ARG A 230 4.67 -2.44 44.24
N ARG A 231 4.67 -3.36 43.28
CA ARG A 231 4.06 -4.68 43.46
C ARG A 231 4.83 -5.52 44.49
N LEU A 232 6.16 -5.46 44.47
CA LEU A 232 7.01 -6.12 45.46
C LEU A 232 6.95 -5.42 46.83
N GLU A 233 6.69 -4.11 46.84
CA GLU A 233 6.57 -3.29 48.06
C GLU A 233 5.18 -3.36 48.72
N SER A 234 4.17 -3.93 48.06
CA SER A 234 2.79 -3.94 48.56
C SER A 234 2.32 -5.30 49.09
N ALA A 235 3.02 -6.38 48.76
CA ALA A 235 2.67 -7.74 49.17
C ALA A 235 3.91 -8.64 49.31
N PRO A 236 3.84 -9.72 50.11
CA PRO A 236 4.90 -10.71 50.19
C PRO A 236 5.27 -11.28 48.83
N TYR A 237 6.56 -11.42 48.57
CA TYR A 237 7.09 -12.03 47.35
C TYR A 237 8.14 -13.09 47.71
N ALA A 238 8.56 -13.88 46.73
CA ALA A 238 9.69 -14.79 46.90
C ALA A 238 10.62 -14.77 45.69
N LEU A 239 11.90 -15.09 45.96
CA LEU A 239 12.93 -15.29 44.96
C LEU A 239 13.39 -16.76 44.99
N LEU A 240 13.48 -17.36 43.81
CA LEU A 240 14.09 -18.67 43.61
C LEU A 240 15.33 -18.48 42.74
N LEU A 241 16.49 -18.89 43.24
CA LEU A 241 17.73 -18.97 42.48
C LEU A 241 18.04 -20.43 42.16
N LEU A 242 18.15 -20.75 40.88
CA LEU A 242 18.40 -22.09 40.38
C LEU A 242 19.74 -22.13 39.67
N ASP A 243 20.45 -23.24 39.85
CA ASP A 243 21.68 -23.55 39.14
C ASP A 243 21.63 -24.97 38.61
N VAL A 244 22.03 -25.16 37.35
CA VAL A 244 22.10 -26.48 36.73
C VAL A 244 23.30 -27.25 37.27
N ASP A 245 23.03 -28.34 37.98
CA ASP A 245 24.08 -29.09 38.65
C ASP A 245 25.04 -29.70 37.63
N HIS A 246 26.35 -29.49 37.86
CA HIS A 246 27.43 -30.06 37.05
C HIS A 246 27.34 -29.74 35.55
N PHE A 247 26.74 -28.60 35.17
CA PHE A 247 26.51 -28.26 33.76
C PHE A 247 27.78 -28.20 32.90
N LYS A 248 28.91 -27.74 33.46
CA LYS A 248 30.22 -27.85 32.79
C LYS A 248 30.57 -29.29 32.41
N GLN A 249 30.36 -30.26 33.31
CA GLN A 249 30.63 -31.67 33.03
C GLN A 249 29.69 -32.22 31.97
N VAL A 250 28.43 -31.76 31.93
CA VAL A 250 27.48 -32.10 30.87
C VAL A 250 28.02 -31.63 29.51
N ASN A 251 28.48 -30.38 29.42
CA ASN A 251 29.09 -29.85 28.19
C ASN A 251 30.36 -30.61 27.79
N ASP A 252 31.26 -30.85 28.74
CA ASP A 252 32.53 -31.54 28.49
C ASP A 252 32.31 -32.99 28.03
N ARG A 253 31.27 -33.66 28.55
CA ARG A 253 30.98 -35.08 28.25
C ARG A 253 30.12 -35.29 27.02
N TYR A 254 29.11 -34.44 26.82
CA TYR A 254 28.05 -34.66 25.83
C TYR A 254 28.06 -33.60 24.70
N GLY A 255 28.92 -32.59 24.82
CA GLY A 255 29.03 -31.49 23.87
C GLY A 255 27.98 -30.39 24.08
N HIS A 256 28.29 -29.20 23.57
CA HIS A 256 27.48 -27.99 23.75
C HIS A 256 26.05 -28.12 23.24
N LEU A 257 25.80 -28.87 22.15
CA LEU A 257 24.45 -29.07 21.63
C LEU A 257 23.52 -29.77 22.65
N LEU A 258 24.05 -30.72 23.41
CA LEU A 258 23.30 -31.39 24.46
C LEU A 258 23.21 -30.54 25.75
N GLY A 259 24.23 -29.71 26.02
CA GLY A 259 24.14 -28.66 27.04
C GLY A 259 23.03 -27.64 26.75
N ASP A 260 22.91 -27.17 25.52
CA ASP A 260 21.83 -26.29 25.09
C ASP A 260 20.44 -26.93 25.26
N ARG A 261 20.32 -28.24 25.01
CA ARG A 261 19.08 -28.98 25.29
C ARG A 261 18.79 -29.09 26.78
N ALA A 262 19.81 -29.23 27.62
CA ALA A 262 19.63 -29.20 29.07
C ALA A 262 19.12 -27.83 29.55
N LEU A 263 19.68 -26.73 29.06
CA LEU A 263 19.21 -25.38 29.40
C LEU A 263 17.76 -25.14 28.96
N ARG A 264 17.38 -25.59 27.75
CA ARG A 264 15.98 -25.55 27.31
C ARG A 264 15.06 -26.38 28.20
N ALA A 265 15.47 -27.59 28.58
CA ALA A 265 14.67 -28.43 29.46
C ALA A 265 14.43 -27.80 30.84
N VAL A 266 15.42 -27.08 31.38
CA VAL A 266 15.26 -26.31 32.62
C VAL A 266 14.31 -25.14 32.43
N ALA A 267 14.46 -24.40 31.32
CA ALA A 267 13.58 -23.30 30.99
C ALA A 267 12.12 -23.74 30.82
N ASP A 268 11.87 -24.86 30.12
CA ASP A 268 10.54 -25.44 29.96
C ASP A 268 9.95 -25.90 31.30
N ALA A 269 10.78 -26.48 32.18
CA ALA A 269 10.37 -26.86 33.53
C ALA A 269 9.98 -25.65 34.38
N VAL A 270 10.71 -24.52 34.25
CA VAL A 270 10.38 -23.25 34.89
C VAL A 270 9.10 -22.68 34.32
N ALA A 271 9.03 -22.46 33.00
CA ALA A 271 7.89 -21.86 32.31
C ALA A 271 6.57 -22.62 32.55
N SER A 272 6.62 -23.95 32.62
CA SER A 272 5.45 -24.80 32.91
C SER A 272 5.09 -24.89 34.41
N SER A 273 5.89 -24.30 35.29
CA SER A 273 5.68 -24.32 36.74
C SER A 273 5.30 -22.97 37.33
N VAL A 274 5.49 -21.88 36.60
CA VAL A 274 5.16 -20.52 37.03
C VAL A 274 3.81 -20.09 36.46
N ARG A 275 3.11 -19.19 37.15
CA ARG A 275 1.80 -18.65 36.70
C ARG A 275 1.99 -17.34 35.94
N GLN A 276 0.91 -16.88 35.31
CA GLN A 276 0.86 -15.55 34.72
C GLN A 276 1.12 -14.48 35.80
N GLY A 277 2.13 -13.63 35.58
CA GLY A 277 2.56 -12.59 36.51
C GLY A 277 3.82 -12.92 37.31
N ASP A 278 4.24 -14.19 37.34
CA ASP A 278 5.57 -14.56 37.82
C ASP A 278 6.63 -14.18 36.78
N ILE A 279 7.86 -13.89 37.21
CA ILE A 279 8.94 -13.41 36.34
C ILE A 279 10.03 -14.47 36.34
N ALA A 280 10.26 -15.11 35.20
CA ALA A 280 11.32 -16.11 35.02
C ALA A 280 12.42 -15.55 34.12
N VAL A 281 13.65 -15.54 34.63
CA VAL A 281 14.81 -14.90 33.99
C VAL A 281 15.95 -15.91 33.90
N ARG A 282 16.59 -16.03 32.74
CA ARG A 282 17.93 -16.62 32.66
C ARG A 282 18.94 -15.58 33.12
N TYR A 283 19.40 -15.72 34.35
CA TYR A 283 20.24 -14.72 35.04
C TYR A 283 21.71 -14.82 34.61
N GLY A 284 22.19 -16.04 34.38
CA GLY A 284 23.56 -16.35 33.99
C GLY A 284 23.64 -17.46 32.93
N GLY A 285 24.84 -18.04 32.75
CA GLY A 285 25.06 -19.11 31.77
C GLY A 285 24.25 -20.38 32.07
N GLU A 286 24.23 -20.77 33.33
CA GLU A 286 23.55 -21.97 33.87
C GLU A 286 22.62 -21.63 35.05
N GLU A 287 22.35 -20.34 35.25
CA GLU A 287 21.62 -19.81 36.41
C GLU A 287 20.30 -19.17 36.00
N PHE A 288 19.25 -19.42 36.78
CA PHE A 288 17.91 -18.90 36.57
C PHE A 288 17.40 -18.21 37.85
N LEU A 289 16.74 -17.06 37.67
CA LEU A 289 16.05 -16.34 38.74
C LEU A 289 14.56 -16.37 38.45
N ILE A 290 13.76 -16.78 39.43
CA ILE A 290 12.31 -16.63 39.40
C ILE A 290 11.88 -15.69 40.52
N VAL A 291 11.14 -14.64 40.14
CA VAL A 291 10.44 -13.75 41.07
C VAL A 291 8.98 -14.19 41.11
N LEU A 292 8.49 -14.46 42.31
CA LEU A 292 7.10 -14.86 42.57
C LEU A 292 6.43 -13.74 43.39
N PRO A 293 5.76 -12.77 42.73
CA PRO A 293 4.94 -11.80 43.44
C PRO A 293 3.76 -12.48 44.13
N ASP A 294 3.30 -11.90 45.24
CA ASP A 294 2.14 -12.37 46.00
C ASP A 294 2.28 -13.85 46.45
N ALA A 295 3.51 -14.25 46.81
CA ALA A 295 3.85 -15.62 47.19
C ALA A 295 4.56 -15.67 48.54
N ARG A 296 4.18 -16.65 49.37
CA ARG A 296 4.82 -16.92 50.66
C ARG A 296 5.86 -18.03 50.53
N LEU A 297 6.73 -18.15 51.53
CA LEU A 297 7.84 -19.12 51.53
C LEU A 297 7.38 -20.56 51.26
N ALA A 298 6.35 -21.04 51.96
CA ALA A 298 5.86 -22.42 51.82
C ALA A 298 5.39 -22.73 50.39
N GLN A 299 4.58 -21.84 49.80
CA GLN A 299 4.11 -21.98 48.42
C GLN A 299 5.29 -21.91 47.42
N SER A 300 6.26 -21.04 47.68
CA SER A 300 7.43 -20.86 46.83
C SER A 300 8.35 -22.09 46.85
N TYR A 301 8.44 -22.74 48.00
CA TYR A 301 9.15 -24.02 48.16
C TYR A 301 8.49 -25.14 47.34
N GLU A 302 7.16 -25.24 47.35
CA GLU A 302 6.44 -26.21 46.52
C GLU A 302 6.67 -25.98 45.02
N ILE A 303 6.69 -24.71 44.58
CA ILE A 303 7.00 -24.35 43.19
C ILE A 303 8.43 -24.76 42.84
N ALA A 304 9.40 -24.50 43.73
CA ALA A 304 10.79 -24.91 43.54
C ALA A 304 10.95 -26.43 43.41
N GLU A 305 10.31 -27.21 44.29
CA GLU A 305 10.34 -28.68 44.23
C GLU A 305 9.65 -29.20 42.96
N ARG A 306 8.57 -28.54 42.53
CA ARG A 306 7.90 -28.86 41.26
C ARG A 306 8.81 -28.64 40.06
N ILE A 307 9.55 -27.52 40.03
CA ILE A 307 10.54 -27.25 38.97
C ILE A 307 11.62 -28.32 39.00
N ARG A 308 12.25 -28.56 40.16
CA ARG A 308 13.30 -29.58 40.32
C ARG A 308 12.85 -30.96 39.86
N GLY A 309 11.66 -31.40 40.29
CA GLY A 309 11.09 -32.68 39.89
C GLY A 309 10.73 -32.79 38.40
N ARG A 310 10.42 -31.66 37.73
CA ARG A 310 10.24 -31.64 36.26
C ARG A 310 11.58 -31.73 35.53
N VAL A 311 12.60 -31.01 35.98
CA VAL A 311 13.96 -31.09 35.43
C VAL A 311 14.50 -32.52 35.50
N ALA A 312 14.35 -33.17 36.66
CA ALA A 312 14.78 -34.56 36.87
C ALA A 312 14.08 -35.58 35.93
N ARG A 313 12.90 -35.24 35.40
CA ARG A 313 12.13 -36.07 34.45
C ARG A 313 12.29 -35.63 32.99
N SER A 314 13.23 -34.73 32.70
CA SER A 314 13.49 -34.29 31.34
C SER A 314 13.95 -35.46 30.45
N SER A 315 13.49 -35.48 29.20
CA SER A 315 13.83 -36.52 28.23
C SER A 315 15.20 -36.23 27.60
N LEU A 316 16.26 -36.42 28.38
CA LEU A 316 17.64 -36.25 27.97
C LEU A 316 18.41 -37.58 28.10
N PRO A 317 19.50 -37.79 27.34
CA PRO A 317 20.29 -39.02 27.41
C PRO A 317 21.13 -39.15 28.70
N PHE A 318 20.97 -38.24 29.65
CA PHE A 318 21.63 -38.21 30.95
C PHE A 318 20.68 -37.65 32.00
N ALA A 319 20.93 -37.97 33.27
CA ALA A 319 20.20 -37.38 34.38
C ALA A 319 20.59 -35.91 34.52
N LEU A 320 19.58 -35.03 34.59
CA LEU A 320 19.73 -33.60 34.77
C LEU A 320 19.11 -33.22 36.11
N SER A 321 19.84 -32.47 36.94
CA SER A 321 19.33 -31.95 38.21
C SER A 321 19.62 -30.45 38.34
N VAL A 322 18.88 -29.81 39.24
CA VAL A 322 19.09 -28.41 39.61
C VAL A 322 19.13 -28.30 41.13
N SER A 323 20.00 -27.44 41.63
CA SER A 323 19.96 -26.96 43.01
C SER A 323 19.17 -25.66 43.06
N VAL A 324 18.33 -25.49 44.09
CA VAL A 324 17.46 -24.31 44.22
C VAL A 324 17.58 -23.69 45.61
N GLY A 325 17.85 -22.39 45.65
CA GLY A 325 17.74 -21.56 46.85
C GLY A 325 16.45 -20.75 46.82
N VAL A 326 15.71 -20.73 47.93
CA VAL A 326 14.43 -20.02 48.06
C VAL A 326 14.49 -19.04 49.21
N ALA A 327 14.08 -17.78 48.99
CA ALA A 327 13.88 -16.81 50.06
C ALA A 327 12.60 -16.00 49.83
N ALA A 328 11.84 -15.74 50.88
CA ALA A 328 10.69 -14.83 50.84
C ALA A 328 11.13 -13.42 51.23
N GLY A 329 10.45 -12.39 50.72
CA GLY A 329 10.60 -10.99 51.11
C GLY A 329 9.31 -10.46 51.72
N GLU A 330 9.44 -9.75 52.84
CA GLU A 330 8.32 -9.05 53.48
C GLU A 330 8.36 -7.54 53.15
N PRO A 331 7.26 -6.96 52.65
CA PRO A 331 7.14 -5.53 52.42
C PRO A 331 7.51 -4.69 53.64
N GLY A 332 8.28 -3.63 53.44
CA GLY A 332 8.69 -2.70 54.49
C GLY A 332 9.76 -3.22 55.45
N ARG A 333 10.11 -4.51 55.38
CA ARG A 333 11.15 -5.14 56.22
C ARG A 333 12.40 -5.50 55.44
N ASP A 334 12.25 -6.06 54.24
CA ASP A 334 13.35 -6.52 53.42
C ASP A 334 13.51 -5.67 52.15
N THR A 335 14.76 -5.45 51.72
CA THR A 335 15.06 -4.93 50.38
C THR A 335 15.25 -6.09 49.40
N PRO A 336 14.93 -5.92 48.10
CA PRO A 336 15.13 -6.96 47.08
C PRO A 336 16.55 -7.54 47.05
N GLU A 337 17.57 -6.71 47.25
CA GLU A 337 18.97 -7.13 47.30
C GLU A 337 19.22 -8.10 48.46
N ARG A 338 18.67 -7.81 49.65
CA ARG A 338 18.82 -8.69 50.82
C ARG A 338 18.11 -10.03 50.65
N VAL A 339 16.94 -10.03 50.01
CA VAL A 339 16.22 -11.28 49.71
C VAL A 339 16.99 -12.11 48.69
N PHE A 340 17.60 -11.47 47.70
CA PHE A 340 18.46 -12.13 46.71
C PHE A 340 19.66 -12.80 47.40
N ASP A 341 20.36 -12.09 48.29
CA ASP A 341 21.50 -12.63 49.03
C ASP A 341 21.11 -13.85 49.89
N ARG A 342 19.92 -13.84 50.51
CA ARG A 342 19.40 -15.01 51.25
C ARG A 342 19.14 -16.20 50.32
N ALA A 343 18.53 -15.96 49.16
CA ALA A 343 18.29 -17.01 48.17
C ALA A 343 19.61 -17.59 47.64
N ASP A 344 20.63 -16.75 47.43
CA ASP A 344 21.95 -17.18 46.96
C ASP A 344 22.67 -18.04 48.01
N GLN A 345 22.64 -17.61 49.28
CA GLN A 345 23.16 -18.41 50.38
C GLN A 345 22.43 -19.76 50.52
N ALA A 346 21.11 -19.78 50.32
CA ALA A 346 20.34 -21.02 50.32
C ALA A 346 20.76 -21.95 49.15
N LEU A 347 20.95 -21.40 47.96
CA LEU A 347 21.44 -22.14 46.79
C LEU A 347 22.85 -22.71 47.04
N TYR A 348 23.74 -21.92 47.63
CA TYR A 348 25.07 -22.38 48.03
C TYR A 348 25.00 -23.54 49.04
N ARG A 349 24.11 -23.46 50.04
CA ARG A 349 23.84 -24.57 50.97
C ARG A 349 23.30 -25.80 50.24
N ALA A 350 22.39 -25.64 49.29
CA ALA A 350 21.87 -26.75 48.47
C ALA A 350 23.00 -27.48 47.73
N LYS A 351 23.92 -26.73 47.10
CA LYS A 351 25.10 -27.28 46.41
C LYS A 351 26.02 -28.06 47.35
N ASN A 352 26.29 -27.52 48.55
CA ASN A 352 27.17 -28.16 49.53
C ASN A 352 26.57 -29.37 50.25
N LEU A 353 25.25 -29.42 50.38
CA LEU A 353 24.54 -30.56 50.96
C LEU A 353 24.40 -31.75 50.00
N GLY A 354 24.97 -31.65 48.80
CA GLY A 354 24.99 -32.73 47.81
C GLY A 354 24.12 -32.50 46.58
N ARG A 355 23.69 -31.25 46.31
CA ARG A 355 22.93 -30.86 45.11
C ARG A 355 21.56 -31.55 44.98
N ASP A 356 20.89 -31.38 43.84
CA ASP A 356 19.55 -31.91 43.51
C ASP A 356 18.53 -31.73 44.65
N ARG A 357 18.42 -30.51 45.16
CA ARG A 357 17.53 -30.18 46.28
C ARG A 357 17.14 -28.72 46.31
N VAL A 358 16.03 -28.47 46.99
CA VAL A 358 15.59 -27.13 47.35
C VAL A 358 15.96 -26.84 48.80
N VAL A 359 16.64 -25.73 49.04
CA VAL A 359 16.88 -25.18 50.37
C VAL A 359 16.15 -23.86 50.48
N ALA A 360 15.29 -23.72 51.48
CA ALA A 360 14.71 -22.44 51.85
C ALA A 360 15.59 -21.75 52.90
N ASP A 361 15.74 -20.44 52.79
CA ASP A 361 16.14 -19.60 53.90
C ASP A 361 14.88 -19.09 54.59
N ASP A 362 14.53 -19.73 55.70
CA ASP A 362 13.46 -19.30 56.59
C ASP A 362 13.99 -18.43 57.74
N THR A 363 15.30 -18.10 57.76
CA THR A 363 15.99 -17.60 58.96
C THR A 363 15.24 -16.38 59.48
N PRO A 364 14.46 -16.50 60.57
CA PRO A 364 13.81 -15.37 61.19
C PRO A 364 14.92 -14.71 62.00
N ARG A 365 15.48 -13.60 61.50
CA ARG A 365 16.46 -12.86 62.28
C ARG A 365 15.84 -11.62 62.91
N ARG A 366 16.02 -11.60 64.23
CA ARG A 366 15.73 -10.54 65.20
C ARG A 366 16.35 -9.23 64.72
N ASP A 367 15.61 -8.17 65.00
CA ASP A 367 15.92 -6.76 64.84
C ASP A 367 17.39 -6.38 65.08
#